data_AF-A0A7C9UUP7-F1
#
_entry.id   AF-A0A7C9UUP7-F1
#
_cell.length_a   1.000
_cell.length_b   1.000
_cell.length_c   1.000
_cell.angle_alpha   90.00
_cell.angle_beta   90.00
_cell.angle_gamma   90.00
#
_symmetry.space_group_name_H-M   'P 1'
#
loop_
_entity.id
_entity.type
_entity.pdbx_description
1 polymer ?
#
loop_
_entity_poly.entity_id
_entity_poly.type
_entity_poly.pdbx_seq_one_letter_code
_entity_poly.pdbx_strand_id
1 'polypeptide(L)' 'MKTVAAISFRDNHSVSMDVEAVNRVETTIPVQLDETLWCCELLIRSANGTVALQLLSDDPNKLRVEAQGLE' A
#
# COMPACT_ATOMS: atom_id res chain seq x y z
N MET A 1 -14.78 -16.80 -6.86
CA MET A 1 -13.33 -17.07 -6.84
C MET A 1 -12.63 -15.81 -6.36
N LYS A 2 -11.87 -15.86 -5.27
CA LYS A 2 -11.09 -14.71 -4.79
C LYS A 2 -9.66 -14.91 -5.27
N THR A 3 -9.32 -14.34 -6.42
CA THR A 3 -7.94 -14.33 -6.91
C THR A 3 -7.14 -13.41 -5.98
N VAL A 4 -6.23 -14.00 -5.21
CA VAL A 4 -5.31 -13.29 -4.33
C VAL A 4 -3.91 -13.62 -4.80
N ALA A 5 -3.16 -12.62 -5.24
CA ALA A 5 -1.73 -12.74 -5.45
C ALA A 5 -1.03 -12.18 -4.21
N ALA A 6 -0.11 -12.96 -3.62
CA ALA A 6 0.75 -12.50 -2.54
C ALA A 6 2.16 -12.32 -3.11
N ILE A 7 2.68 -11.10 -3.04
CA ILE A 7 4.03 -10.76 -3.45
C ILE A 7 4.78 -10.35 -2.18
N SER A 8 5.85 -11.08 -1.84
CA SER A 8 6.73 -10.76 -0.71
C SER A 8 8.09 -10.40 -1.25
N PHE A 9 8.59 -9.24 -0.84
CA PHE A 9 9.93 -8.79 -1.19
C PHE A 9 10.90 -9.16 -0.07
N ARG A 10 12.09 -9.65 -0.45
CA ARG A 10 13.17 -9.93 0.50
C ARG A 10 13.88 -8.64 0.98
N ASP A 11 13.79 -7.57 0.19
CA ASP A 11 14.39 -6.25 0.46
C ASP A 11 13.52 -5.15 -0.17
N ASN A 12 13.76 -3.87 0.14
CA ASN A 12 13.00 -2.72 -0.36
C ASN A 12 13.09 -2.59 -1.89
N HIS A 13 12.15 -3.23 -2.60
CA HIS A 13 11.99 -3.11 -4.03
C HIS A 13 10.75 -2.30 -4.39
N SER A 14 10.79 -1.68 -5.58
CA SER A 14 9.64 -1.01 -6.18
C SER A 14 8.63 -2.02 -6.72
N VAL A 15 7.36 -1.83 -6.38
CA VAL A 15 6.24 -2.44 -7.12
C VAL A 15 5.85 -1.48 -8.24
N SER A 16 5.89 -1.94 -9.49
CA SER A 16 5.26 -1.23 -10.61
C SER A 16 4.02 -2.01 -11.04
N MET A 17 2.91 -1.31 -11.24
CA MET A 17 1.63 -1.92 -11.59
C MET A 17 0.83 -0.99 -12.49
N ASP A 18 0.36 -1.54 -13.60
CA ASP A 18 -0.61 -0.86 -14.48
C ASP A 18 -2.03 -1.20 -14.01
N VAL A 19 -2.80 -0.17 -13.65
CA VAL A 19 -4.20 -0.31 -13.23
C VAL A 19 -5.08 0.55 -14.12
N GLU A 20 -6.06 -0.06 -14.78
CA GLU A 20 -7.00 0.64 -15.64
C GLU A 20 -8.10 1.35 -14.84
N ALA A 21 -8.57 2.48 -15.38
CA ALA A 21 -9.73 3.23 -14.87
C ALA A 21 -9.64 3.59 -13.36
N VAL A 22 -8.44 3.98 -12.90
CA VAL A 22 -8.22 4.45 -11.52
C VAL A 22 -9.02 5.72 -11.28
N ASN A 23 -9.80 5.71 -10.21
CA ASN A 23 -10.56 6.87 -9.75
C ASN A 23 -9.97 7.50 -8.49
N ARG A 24 -9.27 6.71 -7.66
CA ARG A 24 -8.70 7.19 -6.40
C ARG A 24 -7.54 6.31 -5.96
N VAL A 25 -6.50 6.96 -5.43
CA VAL A 25 -5.41 6.31 -4.71
C VAL A 25 -5.35 6.94 -3.32
N GLU A 26 -5.32 6.11 -2.28
CA GLU A 26 -5.26 6.57 -0.89
C GLU A 26 -4.47 5.59 -0.02
N THR A 27 -3.88 6.10 1.06
CA THR A 27 -3.26 5.28 2.09
C THR A 27 -4.02 5.38 3.41
N THR A 28 -4.05 4.29 4.17
CA THR A 28 -4.52 4.31 5.55
C THR A 28 -3.41 4.81 6.49
N ILE A 29 -3.82 5.29 7.66
CA ILE A 29 -2.87 5.69 8.70
C ILE A 29 -2.17 4.42 9.21
N PRO A 30 -0.83 4.43 9.41
CA PRO A 30 -0.13 3.30 9.98
C PRO A 30 -0.73 2.86 11.33
N VAL A 31 -1.01 1.56 11.45
CA VAL A 31 -1.52 0.92 12.66
C VAL A 31 -0.49 -0.10 13.15
N GLN A 32 -0.27 -0.14 14.45
CA GLN A 32 0.60 -1.14 15.08
C GLN A 32 -0.14 -2.49 15.15
N LEU A 33 0.47 -3.55 14.59
CA LEU A 33 -0.07 -4.91 14.63
C LEU A 33 0.45 -5.67 15.86
N ASP A 34 1.73 -5.47 16.20
CA ASP A 34 2.39 -6.02 17.39
C ASP A 34 3.53 -5.12 17.87
N GLU A 35 4.33 -5.56 18.85
CA GLU A 35 5.42 -4.78 19.45
C GLU A 35 6.49 -4.31 18.45
N THR A 36 6.63 -4.99 17.32
CA THR A 36 7.69 -4.76 16.33
C THR A 36 7.17 -4.45 14.93
N LEU A 37 5.87 -4.64 14.68
CA LEU A 37 5.31 -4.62 13.33
C LEU A 37 4.21 -3.57 13.20
N TRP A 38 4.35 -2.78 12.13
CA TRP A 38 3.41 -1.76 11.69
C TRP A 38 2.85 -2.10 10.33
N CYS A 39 1.65 -1.62 10.05
CA CYS A 39 0.93 -1.86 8.81
C CYS A 39 0.22 -0.60 8.33
N CYS A 40 0.24 -0.36 7.02
CA CYS A 40 -0.72 0.52 6.34
C CYS A 40 -1.20 -0.14 5.04
N GLU A 41 -2.33 0.32 4.52
CA GLU A 41 -2.87 -0.15 3.26
C GLU A 41 -2.76 0.95 2.20
N LEU A 42 -2.25 0.62 1.02
CA LEU A 42 -2.41 1.41 -0.20
C LEU A 42 -3.60 0.87 -0.97
N LEU A 43 -4.63 1.70 -1.11
CA LEU A 43 -5.87 1.37 -1.80
C LEU A 43 -5.91 2.09 -3.15
N ILE A 44 -5.93 1.32 -4.23
CA ILE A 44 -6.14 1.81 -5.60
C ILE A 44 -7.55 1.40 -6.01
N ARG A 45 -8.45 2.37 -6.05
CA ARG A 45 -9.84 2.18 -6.45
C ARG A 45 -9.98 2.46 -7.94
N SER A 46 -10.64 1.56 -8.66
CA SER A 46 -10.95 1.70 -10.07
C SER A 46 -12.43 1.45 -10.34
N ALA A 47 -12.87 1.73 -11.56
CA ALA A 47 -14.21 1.37 -12.02
C ALA A 47 -14.48 -0.15 -11.95
N ASN A 48 -13.42 -0.96 -11.96
CA ASN A 48 -13.47 -2.42 -12.02
C ASN A 48 -13.27 -3.10 -10.66
N GLY A 49 -13.02 -2.34 -9.59
CA GLY A 49 -12.83 -2.88 -8.25
C GLY A 49 -11.81 -2.11 -7.43
N THR A 50 -11.13 -2.81 -6.51
CA THR A 50 -10.10 -2.21 -5.66
C THR A 50 -8.91 -3.16 -5.56
N VAL A 51 -7.72 -2.62 -5.83
CA VAL A 51 -6.46 -3.26 -5.47
C VAL A 51 -6.07 -2.72 -4.10
N ALA A 52 -5.88 -3.63 -3.15
CA ALA A 52 -5.41 -3.30 -1.81
C ALA A 52 -4.01 -3.93 -1.62
N LEU A 53 -3.03 -3.09 -1.32
CA LEU A 53 -1.68 -3.51 -0.98
C LEU A 53 -1.46 -3.30 0.51
N GLN A 54 -1.17 -4.38 1.22
CA GLN A 54 -0.80 -4.33 2.63
C GLN A 54 0.72 -4.10 2.73
N LEU A 55 1.11 -2.96 3.29
CA LEU A 55 2.50 -2.57 3.49
C LEU A 55 2.87 -2.79 4.95
N LEU A 56 4.00 -3.47 5.19
CA LEU A 56 4.48 -3.82 6.52
C LEU A 56 5.83 -3.17 6.77
N SER A 57 6.07 -2.72 7.99
CA SER A 57 7.36 -2.15 8.39
C SER A 57 7.62 -2.29 9.89
N ASP A 58 8.88 -2.19 10.27
CA ASP A 58 9.36 -2.14 11.65
C ASP A 58 9.27 -0.72 12.27
N ASP A 59 9.04 0.31 11.46
CA ASP A 59 8.94 1.71 11.89
C ASP A 59 7.76 2.42 11.19
N PRO A 60 6.81 3.03 11.93
CA PRO A 60 5.66 3.70 11.34
C PRO A 60 6.04 4.89 10.44
N ASN A 61 7.20 5.50 10.65
CA ASN A 61 7.64 6.63 9.84
C ASN A 61 8.01 6.19 8.41
N LYS A 62 8.43 4.93 8.22
CA LYS A 62 8.68 4.35 6.89
C LYS A 62 7.41 4.11 6.08
N LEU A 63 6.24 4.14 6.74
CA LEU A 63 4.93 3.94 6.12
C LEU A 63 4.17 5.26 5.87
N ARG A 64 4.75 6.41 6.25
CA ARG A 64 4.14 7.72 6.02
C ARG A 64 4.35 8.13 4.57
N VAL A 65 3.24 8.37 3.88
CA VAL A 65 3.25 9.04 2.57
C VAL A 65 3.21 10.53 2.84
N GLU A 66 4.34 11.20 2.61
CA GLU A 66 4.38 12.65 2.61
C GLU A 66 3.70 13.16 1.33
N ALA A 67 2.86 14.17 1.46
CA ALA A 67 2.37 14.89 0.29
C ALA A 67 3.58 15.54 -0.37
N GLN A 68 4.07 14.97 -1.47
CA GLN A 68 5.00 15.71 -2.33
C GLN A 68 4.22 16.92 -2.84
N GLY A 69 4.55 18.10 -2.32
CA GLY A 69 4.10 19.35 -2.88
C GLY A 69 4.46 19.32 -4.37
N LEU A 70 3.45 19.48 -5.22
CA LEU A 70 3.67 19.83 -6.61
C LEU A 70 4.19 21.27 -6.59
N GLU A 71 5.51 21.43 -6.45
CA GLU A 71 6.22 22.68 -6.75
C GLU A 71 6.32 22.88 -8.27
#